data_AF-A0ABC9WQH8-F1
#
_entry.id   AF-A0ABC9WQH8-F1
#
_cell.length_a   1.000
_cell.length_b   1.000
_cell.length_c   1.000
_cell.angle_alpha   90.00
_cell.angle_beta   90.00
_cell.angle_gamma   90.00
#
_symmetry.space_group_name_H-M   'P 1'
#
loop_
_entity.id
_entity.type
_entity.pdbx_description
1 polymer ?
#
loop_
_entity_poly.entity_id
_entity_poly.type
_entity_poly.pdbx_seq_one_letter_code
_entity_poly.pdbx_strand_id
1 'polypeptide(L)'
;MPLRESTGNKQEELETCVCLQGCDLIGITETWWDSSYDWSVGMEGYRLFRKDRQGRQGGGIALYANDQLEYMELHLGMEEEPTESLWVRIKGRAGAGDIIVAFCYRPPDQGDRAGEALYRQIGAAPRSQALVLMGDFNHPDICWRDNAAEHKQSRKFLECVDDNLLLQVTEEPMRGGAMLDLVLTNKEGLVGDVKLKGSLGCSDHEMVEFRILRAARRACSKLNTLDFSKADFGLFRDLLDRIPWDKALKGRGAQDSWLIFKGHLLQAQERCIPTKRKSSKSTKRPLWMNKELLGKVEQKKEAYRGWKQGQVAWQEYRETVQAAREQVRKAKALIEISLARDIKGNKKRFYRYVSDKRRMRENVGPLRNETGDLVTQDMEKAEVLNDFFASVFTGKSLSHTAQVTEGRDWEDAEPPTVGED
;
A
#
# COMPACT_ATOMS: atom_id res chain seq x y z
N MET A 1 3.18 34.76 8.60
CA MET A 1 3.40 33.34 8.94
C MET A 1 2.70 32.50 7.88
N PRO A 2 3.39 31.90 6.90
CA PRO A 2 2.70 31.11 5.88
C PRO A 2 2.37 29.71 6.43
N LEU A 3 1.13 29.29 6.19
CA LEU A 3 0.57 27.99 6.56
C LEU A 3 1.31 26.88 5.81
N ARG A 4 1.82 25.91 6.57
CA ARG A 4 2.56 24.74 6.10
C ARG A 4 1.58 23.74 5.48
N GLU A 5 1.56 23.62 4.16
CA GLU A 5 0.73 22.65 3.43
C GLU A 5 1.54 21.38 3.13
N SER A 6 1.58 20.46 4.08
CA SER A 6 2.11 19.10 3.88
C SER A 6 0.95 18.10 3.91
N THR A 7 1.02 17.07 3.04
CA THR A 7 0.10 15.93 3.03
C THR A 7 0.16 15.10 4.32
N GLY A 8 1.27 15.16 5.09
CA GLY A 8 1.39 14.45 6.37
C GLY A 8 0.34 14.87 7.39
N ASN A 9 -0.16 16.10 7.30
CA ASN A 9 -1.23 16.63 8.13
C ASN A 9 -2.64 16.24 7.65
N LYS A 10 -2.76 15.72 6.42
CA LYS A 10 -4.01 15.38 5.72
C LYS A 10 -4.19 13.85 5.58
N GLN A 11 -3.26 13.05 6.12
CA GLN A 11 -3.22 11.60 5.92
C GLN A 11 -4.45 10.87 6.47
N GLU A 12 -4.94 11.23 7.66
CA GLU A 12 -6.16 10.61 8.22
C GLU A 12 -7.39 10.89 7.37
N GLU A 13 -7.45 12.09 6.81
CA GLU A 13 -8.56 12.53 5.96
C GLU A 13 -8.53 11.79 4.63
N LEU A 14 -7.34 11.61 4.05
CA LEU A 14 -7.12 10.75 2.89
C LEU A 14 -7.56 9.30 3.17
N GLU A 15 -7.07 8.68 4.26
CA GLU A 15 -7.48 7.32 4.68
C GLU A 15 -9.02 7.23 4.78
N THR A 16 -9.66 8.29 5.28
CA THR A 16 -11.12 8.38 5.41
C THR A 16 -11.83 8.41 4.06
N CYS A 17 -11.38 9.26 3.13
CA CYS A 17 -11.92 9.37 1.78
C CYS A 17 -11.80 8.05 1.03
N VAL A 18 -10.63 7.41 1.10
CA VAL A 18 -10.35 6.14 0.43
C VAL A 18 -11.26 5.02 0.93
N CYS A 19 -11.41 4.89 2.25
CA CYS A 19 -12.30 3.87 2.84
C CYS A 19 -13.77 4.05 2.42
N LEU A 20 -14.20 5.28 2.15
CA LEU A 20 -15.56 5.60 1.74
C LEU A 20 -15.81 5.39 0.25
N GLN A 21 -14.82 5.71 -0.59
CA GLN A 21 -14.95 5.70 -2.04
C GLN A 21 -14.60 4.34 -2.64
N GLY A 22 -13.73 3.56 -1.98
CA GLY A 22 -13.27 2.28 -2.51
C GLY A 22 -12.38 2.43 -3.75
N CYS A 23 -11.52 3.45 -3.77
CA CYS A 23 -10.65 3.76 -4.91
C CYS A 23 -9.63 2.64 -5.16
N ASP A 24 -9.33 2.37 -6.43
CA ASP A 24 -8.35 1.33 -6.79
C ASP A 24 -6.92 1.88 -6.90
N LEU A 25 -6.78 3.12 -7.36
CA LEU A 25 -5.53 3.86 -7.46
C LEU A 25 -5.73 5.27 -6.90
N ILE A 26 -4.73 5.80 -6.20
CA ILE A 26 -4.76 7.16 -5.65
C ILE A 26 -3.40 7.80 -5.91
N GLY A 27 -3.38 8.86 -6.71
CA GLY A 27 -2.20 9.70 -6.94
C GLY A 27 -2.22 10.93 -6.04
N ILE A 28 -1.05 11.31 -5.51
CA ILE A 28 -0.85 12.51 -4.69
C ILE A 28 0.40 13.23 -5.19
N THR A 29 0.22 14.45 -5.67
CA THR A 29 1.32 15.38 -5.96
C THR A 29 1.68 16.17 -4.71
N GLU A 30 2.89 16.74 -4.70
CA GLU A 30 3.37 17.59 -3.61
C GLU A 30 3.31 16.92 -2.23
N THR A 31 3.82 15.69 -2.15
CA THR A 31 3.83 14.93 -0.89
C THR A 31 4.65 15.63 0.19
N TRP A 32 5.80 16.22 -0.19
CA TRP A 32 6.79 16.83 0.69
C TRP A 32 7.28 15.85 1.77
N TRP A 33 7.34 14.57 1.42
CA TRP A 33 7.83 13.54 2.31
C TRP A 33 9.34 13.34 2.17
N ASP A 34 9.94 12.88 3.26
CA ASP A 34 11.30 12.35 3.35
C ASP A 34 11.28 10.99 4.08
N SER A 35 12.45 10.45 4.43
CA SER A 35 12.57 9.16 5.12
C SER A 35 11.90 9.14 6.49
N SER A 36 11.67 10.29 7.14
CA SER A 36 10.98 10.36 8.43
C SER A 36 9.49 9.96 8.36
N TYR A 37 8.91 9.92 7.16
CA TYR A 37 7.51 9.57 6.91
C TYR A 37 7.28 8.07 6.67
N ASP A 38 8.33 7.25 6.62
CA ASP A 38 8.23 5.84 6.22
C ASP A 38 7.30 4.97 7.07
N TRP A 39 7.09 5.34 8.33
CA TRP A 39 6.24 4.61 9.26
C TRP A 39 4.78 5.10 9.29
N SER A 40 4.48 6.30 8.76
CA SER A 40 3.19 6.97 8.95
C SER A 40 2.31 7.03 7.69
N VAL A 41 2.91 6.90 6.51
CA VAL A 41 2.20 7.07 5.22
C VAL A 41 1.62 5.77 4.66
N GLY A 42 1.86 4.63 5.32
CA GLY A 42 1.28 3.34 4.92
C GLY A 42 -0.24 3.30 5.12
N MET A 43 -0.96 2.84 4.09
CA MET A 43 -2.42 2.69 4.11
C MET A 43 -2.80 1.22 3.94
N GLU A 44 -3.66 0.71 4.83
CA GLU A 44 -4.05 -0.71 4.81
C GLU A 44 -4.80 -1.06 3.52
N GLY A 45 -4.41 -2.15 2.87
CA GLY A 45 -5.02 -2.61 1.61
C GLY A 45 -4.44 -1.94 0.36
N TYR A 46 -3.40 -1.12 0.51
CA TYR A 46 -2.71 -0.46 -0.61
C TYR A 46 -1.21 -0.67 -0.51
N ARG A 47 -0.58 -0.86 -1.67
CA ARG A 47 0.87 -0.70 -1.83
C ARG A 47 1.16 0.75 -2.20
N LEU A 48 2.18 1.32 -1.59
CA LEU A 48 2.64 2.68 -1.87
C LEU A 48 3.88 2.67 -2.76
N PHE A 49 3.79 3.37 -3.88
CA PHE A 49 4.91 3.79 -4.71
C PHE A 49 5.15 5.29 -4.46
N ARG A 50 6.39 5.73 -4.30
CA ARG A 50 6.69 7.16 -4.07
C ARG A 50 8.04 7.54 -4.66
N LYS A 51 8.15 8.80 -5.07
CA LYS A 51 9.40 9.47 -5.41
C LYS A 51 9.48 10.74 -4.60
N ASP A 52 10.46 10.81 -3.71
CA ASP A 52 10.67 11.95 -2.83
C ASP A 52 11.74 12.88 -3.38
N ARG A 53 11.63 14.18 -3.07
CA ARG A 53 12.67 15.15 -3.39
C ARG A 53 13.64 15.32 -2.24
N GLN A 54 14.92 15.19 -2.54
CA GLN A 54 16.01 15.46 -1.61
C GLN A 54 16.46 16.92 -1.72
N GLY A 55 16.71 17.58 -0.58
CA GLY A 55 17.42 18.86 -0.52
C GLY A 55 16.66 20.11 -0.99
N ARG A 56 15.35 20.02 -1.25
CA ARG A 56 14.48 21.18 -1.53
C ARG A 56 13.16 21.06 -0.79
N GLN A 57 12.61 22.20 -0.35
CA GLN A 57 11.22 22.26 0.09
C GLN A 57 10.32 22.21 -1.15
N GLY A 58 9.35 21.29 -1.16
CA GLY A 58 8.34 21.20 -2.21
C GLY A 58 8.56 20.09 -3.24
N GLY A 59 7.44 19.51 -3.71
CA GLY A 59 7.38 18.42 -4.70
C GLY A 59 7.29 17.01 -4.08
N GLY A 60 7.66 16.00 -4.86
CA GLY A 60 7.46 14.59 -4.54
C GLY A 60 6.07 14.09 -4.95
N ILE A 61 6.00 12.80 -5.30
CA ILE A 61 4.76 12.14 -5.72
C ILE A 61 4.58 10.81 -5.02
N ALA A 62 3.33 10.43 -4.80
CA ALA A 62 2.93 9.12 -4.29
C ALA A 62 1.79 8.53 -5.11
N LEU A 63 1.84 7.22 -5.35
CA LEU A 63 0.79 6.43 -5.95
C LEU A 63 0.47 5.24 -5.04
N TYR A 64 -0.74 5.24 -4.47
CA TYR A 64 -1.28 4.09 -3.76
C TYR A 64 -2.05 3.19 -4.72
N ALA A 65 -1.72 1.91 -4.76
CA ALA A 65 -2.38 0.90 -5.58
C ALA A 65 -2.99 -0.21 -4.71
N ASN A 66 -4.28 -0.48 -4.90
CA ASN A 66 -5.03 -1.48 -4.13
C ASN A 66 -4.37 -2.86 -4.24
N ASP A 67 -4.07 -3.50 -3.11
CA ASP A 67 -3.35 -4.78 -3.01
C ASP A 67 -4.06 -5.96 -3.71
N GLN A 68 -5.35 -5.79 -4.00
CA GLN A 68 -6.16 -6.77 -4.71
C GLN A 68 -5.97 -6.71 -6.22
N LEU A 69 -5.37 -5.67 -6.78
CA LEU A 69 -5.10 -5.60 -8.21
C LEU A 69 -3.84 -6.38 -8.57
N GLU A 70 -3.87 -7.08 -9.72
CA GLU A 70 -2.63 -7.58 -10.32
C GLU A 70 -1.99 -6.47 -11.14
N TYR A 71 -0.84 -5.97 -10.69
CA TYR A 71 -0.07 -4.95 -11.40
C TYR A 71 1.43 -5.13 -11.23
N MET A 72 2.19 -4.47 -12.09
CA MET A 72 3.65 -4.41 -12.03
C MET A 72 4.08 -2.96 -12.18
N GLU A 73 5.06 -2.53 -11.39
CA GLU A 73 5.72 -1.26 -11.60
C GLU A 73 6.48 -1.31 -12.93
N LEU A 74 6.38 -0.23 -13.71
CA LEU A 74 7.07 -0.10 -14.99
C LEU A 74 8.18 0.94 -14.87
N HIS A 75 9.35 0.56 -15.35
CA HIS A 75 10.49 1.46 -15.48
C HIS A 75 10.73 1.68 -16.98
N LEU A 76 10.55 2.91 -17.45
CA LEU A 76 10.68 3.27 -18.87
C LEU A 76 12.11 3.70 -19.26
N GLY A 77 13.13 3.22 -18.53
CA GLY A 77 14.54 3.38 -18.90
C GLY A 77 15.10 4.80 -18.79
N MET A 78 14.48 5.66 -17.97
CA MET A 78 14.86 7.08 -17.78
C MET A 78 14.98 7.42 -16.28
N GLU A 79 15.53 6.51 -15.49
CA GLU A 79 15.65 6.64 -14.02
C GLU A 79 16.69 7.68 -13.59
N GLU A 80 17.72 7.89 -14.41
CA GLU A 80 18.78 8.88 -14.16
C GLU A 80 18.29 10.34 -14.34
N GLU A 81 17.12 10.53 -14.97
CA GLU A 81 16.56 11.85 -15.21
C GLU A 81 15.56 12.23 -14.09
N PRO A 82 15.60 13.48 -13.59
CA PRO A 82 14.85 13.92 -12.41
C PRO A 82 13.35 14.13 -12.73
N THR A 83 12.67 13.03 -13.06
CA THR A 83 11.26 12.98 -13.42
C THR A 83 10.41 12.50 -12.26
N GLU A 84 9.39 13.29 -11.93
CA GLU A 84 8.38 12.93 -10.95
C GLU A 84 7.23 12.23 -11.66
N SER A 85 7.51 10.99 -12.09
CA SER A 85 6.53 10.10 -12.70
C SER A 85 6.60 8.71 -12.08
N LEU A 86 5.43 8.10 -11.84
CA LEU A 86 5.26 6.74 -11.37
C LEU A 86 4.37 5.98 -12.36
N TRP A 87 4.83 4.81 -12.79
CA TRP A 87 4.17 4.03 -13.84
C TRP A 87 3.82 2.64 -13.35
N VAL A 88 2.57 2.23 -13.55
CA VAL A 88 2.11 0.88 -13.21
C VAL A 88 1.37 0.26 -14.40
N ARG A 89 1.68 -1.01 -14.69
CA ARG A 89 0.92 -1.83 -15.63
C ARG A 89 -0.08 -2.68 -14.86
N ILE A 90 -1.36 -2.40 -15.03
CA ILE A 90 -2.46 -3.15 -14.45
C ILE A 90 -2.87 -4.25 -15.42
N LYS A 91 -2.91 -5.48 -14.92
CA LYS A 91 -3.34 -6.64 -15.71
C LYS A 91 -4.84 -6.57 -15.94
N GLY A 92 -5.25 -6.66 -17.20
CA GLY A 92 -6.66 -6.80 -17.57
C GLY A 92 -7.19 -8.20 -17.23
N ARG A 93 -8.51 -8.34 -17.08
CA ARG A 93 -9.15 -9.67 -17.16
C ARG A 93 -8.87 -10.33 -18.52
N ALA A 94 -9.02 -11.65 -18.58
CA ALA A 94 -8.83 -12.41 -19.82
C ALA A 94 -9.57 -11.76 -20.99
N GLY A 95 -8.83 -11.44 -22.06
CA GLY A 95 -9.34 -10.80 -23.28
C GLY A 95 -9.46 -9.27 -23.23
N ALA A 96 -9.36 -8.61 -22.07
CA ALA A 96 -9.52 -7.15 -21.96
C ALA A 96 -8.24 -6.36 -22.29
N GLY A 97 -7.07 -7.02 -22.23
CA GLY A 97 -5.75 -6.39 -22.40
C GLY A 97 -5.32 -5.54 -21.21
N ASP A 98 -4.01 -5.41 -21.02
CA ASP A 98 -3.41 -4.63 -19.93
C ASP A 98 -3.64 -3.12 -20.12
N ILE A 99 -3.52 -2.37 -19.02
CA ILE A 99 -3.60 -0.90 -18.99
C ILE A 99 -2.32 -0.39 -18.35
N ILE A 100 -1.74 0.63 -18.94
CA ILE A 100 -0.68 1.42 -18.31
C ILE A 100 -1.35 2.62 -17.66
N VAL A 101 -1.09 2.83 -16.38
CA VAL A 101 -1.46 4.04 -15.67
C VAL A 101 -0.19 4.73 -15.23
N ALA A 102 -0.06 6.02 -15.57
CA ALA A 102 1.02 6.84 -15.06
C ALA A 102 0.50 8.04 -14.28
N PHE A 103 1.20 8.31 -13.19
CA PHE A 103 0.96 9.45 -12.33
C PHE A 103 2.17 10.39 -12.40
N CYS A 104 1.94 11.61 -12.88
CA CYS A 104 3.00 12.55 -13.21
C CYS A 104 2.81 13.87 -12.46
N TYR A 105 3.93 14.48 -12.07
CA TYR A 105 3.98 15.84 -11.58
C TYR A 105 5.06 16.62 -12.34
N ARG A 106 4.67 17.73 -12.94
CA ARG A 106 5.60 18.72 -13.48
C ARG A 106 5.50 19.99 -12.64
N PRO A 107 6.56 20.40 -11.93
CA PRO A 107 6.57 21.65 -11.18
C PRO A 107 6.45 22.88 -12.10
N PRO A 108 5.92 24.01 -11.59
CA PRO A 108 5.72 25.22 -12.38
C PRO A 108 7.04 25.81 -12.93
N ASP A 109 8.10 25.82 -12.12
CA ASP A 109 9.42 26.37 -12.47
C ASP A 109 10.40 25.31 -12.99
N GLN A 110 9.90 24.23 -13.60
CA GLN A 110 10.75 23.16 -14.09
C GLN A 110 11.56 23.61 -15.32
N GLY A 111 12.89 23.43 -15.27
CA GLY A 111 13.76 23.72 -16.40
C GLY A 111 13.52 22.77 -17.59
N ASP A 112 13.77 23.27 -18.80
CA ASP A 112 13.48 22.60 -20.08
C ASP A 112 13.88 21.11 -20.10
N ARG A 113 15.08 20.76 -19.62
CA ARG A 113 15.61 19.40 -19.65
C ARG A 113 14.75 18.38 -18.89
N ALA A 114 14.21 18.75 -17.73
CA ALA A 114 13.43 17.83 -16.90
C ALA A 114 11.98 17.67 -17.41
N GLY A 115 11.42 18.72 -18.04
CA GLY A 115 10.16 18.59 -18.78
C GLY A 115 10.31 17.68 -20.00
N GLU A 116 11.38 17.85 -20.78
CA GLU A 116 11.66 16.99 -21.94
C GLU A 116 11.92 15.53 -21.57
N ALA A 117 12.49 15.26 -20.41
CA ALA A 117 12.63 13.92 -19.85
C ALA A 117 11.27 13.25 -19.65
N LEU A 118 10.30 13.96 -19.04
CA LEU A 118 8.94 13.48 -18.84
C LEU A 118 8.25 13.19 -20.18
N TYR A 119 8.43 14.06 -21.18
CA TYR A 119 7.82 13.89 -22.50
C TYR A 119 8.42 12.69 -23.25
N ARG A 120 9.74 12.46 -23.13
CA ARG A 120 10.39 11.24 -23.64
C ARG A 120 9.87 9.98 -22.97
N GLN A 121 9.64 10.00 -21.66
CA GLN A 121 9.01 8.88 -20.95
C GLN A 121 7.60 8.59 -21.46
N ILE A 122 6.79 9.63 -21.69
CA ILE A 122 5.46 9.49 -22.28
C ILE A 122 5.56 8.86 -23.68
N GLY A 123 6.48 9.34 -24.52
CA GLY A 123 6.72 8.78 -25.85
C GLY A 123 7.24 7.33 -25.87
N ALA A 124 7.95 6.91 -24.81
CA ALA A 124 8.43 5.54 -24.66
C ALA A 124 7.34 4.54 -24.26
N ALA A 125 6.16 5.01 -23.82
CA ALA A 125 5.06 4.15 -23.46
C ALA A 125 4.56 3.35 -24.69
N PRO A 126 4.30 2.03 -24.55
CA PRO A 126 3.81 1.21 -25.66
C PRO A 126 2.49 1.72 -26.24
N ARG A 127 2.54 2.27 -27.47
CA ARG A 127 1.36 2.84 -28.17
C ARG A 127 0.23 1.83 -28.43
N SER A 128 0.56 0.54 -28.51
CA SER A 128 -0.43 -0.53 -28.69
C SER A 128 -1.21 -0.87 -27.41
N GLN A 129 -0.75 -0.40 -26.25
CA GLN A 129 -1.43 -0.59 -24.97
C GLN A 129 -2.28 0.62 -24.62
N ALA A 130 -3.35 0.37 -23.89
CA ALA A 130 -4.17 1.46 -23.36
C ALA A 130 -3.43 2.19 -22.26
N LEU A 131 -3.37 3.51 -22.36
CA LEU A 131 -2.66 4.41 -21.47
C LEU A 131 -3.63 5.39 -20.82
N VAL A 132 -3.49 5.57 -19.51
CA VAL A 132 -4.09 6.66 -18.75
C VAL A 132 -2.98 7.41 -18.05
N LEU A 133 -2.84 8.69 -18.35
CA LEU A 133 -1.92 9.62 -17.70
C LEU A 133 -2.73 10.56 -16.84
N MET A 134 -2.30 10.76 -15.59
CA MET A 134 -2.99 11.68 -14.69
C MET A 134 -2.00 12.41 -13.78
N GLY A 135 -2.37 13.61 -13.33
CA GLY A 135 -1.60 14.38 -12.36
C GLY A 135 -1.52 15.85 -12.74
N ASP A 136 -0.65 16.59 -12.05
CA ASP A 136 -0.50 18.04 -12.22
C ASP A 136 0.68 18.36 -13.13
N PHE A 137 0.39 18.96 -14.28
CA PHE A 137 1.37 19.30 -15.31
C PHE A 137 1.79 20.78 -15.28
N ASN A 138 1.18 21.63 -14.45
CA ASN A 138 1.47 23.07 -14.35
C ASN A 138 1.68 23.79 -15.69
N HIS A 139 0.77 23.61 -16.65
CA HIS A 139 0.77 24.35 -17.93
C HIS A 139 -0.44 25.29 -18.00
N PRO A 140 -0.39 26.46 -17.34
CA PRO A 140 -1.56 27.32 -17.17
C PRO A 140 -2.05 28.01 -18.45
N ASP A 141 -1.18 28.15 -19.45
CA ASP A 141 -1.41 28.88 -20.69
C ASP A 141 -1.96 28.00 -21.84
N ILE A 142 -2.23 26.72 -21.57
CA ILE A 142 -2.82 25.82 -22.55
C ILE A 142 -4.32 26.12 -22.71
N CYS A 143 -4.71 26.47 -23.93
CA CYS A 143 -6.10 26.45 -24.37
C CYS A 143 -6.42 25.09 -24.99
N TRP A 144 -7.06 24.21 -24.21
CA TRP A 144 -7.48 22.88 -24.68
C TRP A 144 -8.53 22.91 -25.79
N ARG A 145 -9.34 23.99 -25.87
CA ARG A 145 -10.35 24.15 -26.93
C ARG A 145 -9.71 24.40 -28.30
N ASP A 146 -8.69 25.26 -28.32
CA ASP A 146 -8.02 25.70 -29.55
C ASP A 146 -6.75 24.89 -29.84
N ASN A 147 -6.41 23.94 -28.96
CA ASN A 147 -5.16 23.17 -28.97
C ASN A 147 -3.92 24.08 -29.13
N ALA A 148 -3.85 25.15 -28.35
CA ALA A 148 -2.82 26.18 -28.47
C ALA A 148 -2.22 26.56 -27.11
N ALA A 149 -0.97 27.03 -27.12
CA ALA A 149 -0.29 27.54 -25.93
C ALA A 149 0.70 28.66 -26.29
N GLU A 150 0.89 29.61 -25.39
CA GLU A 150 1.78 30.76 -25.60
C GLU A 150 3.24 30.39 -25.36
N HIS A 151 3.50 29.69 -24.25
CA HIS A 151 4.83 29.33 -23.81
C HIS A 151 5.39 28.15 -24.61
N LYS A 152 6.71 28.19 -24.85
CA LYS A 152 7.45 27.15 -25.59
C LYS A 152 7.32 25.77 -24.92
N GLN A 153 7.35 25.72 -23.59
CA GLN A 153 7.26 24.45 -22.86
C GLN A 153 5.87 23.81 -22.97
N SER A 154 4.83 24.62 -22.87
CA SER A 154 3.43 24.21 -23.04
C SER A 154 3.15 23.74 -24.46
N ARG A 155 3.73 24.40 -25.48
CA ARG A 155 3.69 23.93 -26.88
C ARG A 155 4.36 22.57 -27.07
N LYS A 156 5.56 22.38 -26.51
CA LYS A 156 6.24 21.06 -26.53
C LYS A 156 5.41 19.97 -25.85
N PHE A 157 4.67 20.32 -24.79
CA PHE A 157 3.77 19.37 -24.15
C PHE A 157 2.59 19.01 -25.05
N LEU A 158 1.95 20.00 -25.69
CA LEU A 158 0.89 19.74 -26.67
C LEU A 158 1.38 18.89 -27.84
N GLU A 159 2.57 19.17 -28.38
CA GLU A 159 3.22 18.32 -29.40
C GLU A 159 3.37 16.88 -28.90
N CYS A 160 3.82 16.68 -27.65
CA CYS A 160 3.92 15.35 -27.04
C CYS A 160 2.55 14.67 -26.87
N VAL A 161 1.50 15.41 -26.51
CA VAL A 161 0.13 14.91 -26.39
C VAL A 161 -0.36 14.43 -27.76
N ASP A 162 -0.21 15.25 -28.80
CA ASP A 162 -0.62 14.95 -30.17
C ASP A 162 0.17 13.77 -30.76
N ASP A 163 1.50 13.76 -30.61
CA ASP A 163 2.37 12.70 -31.11
C ASP A 163 2.04 11.32 -30.52
N ASN A 164 1.45 11.29 -29.32
CA ASN A 164 1.06 10.08 -28.61
C ASN A 164 -0.45 9.80 -28.64
N LEU A 165 -1.21 10.57 -29.44
CA LEU A 165 -2.66 10.44 -29.62
C LEU A 165 -3.42 10.50 -28.30
N LEU A 166 -2.96 11.35 -27.38
CA LEU A 166 -3.54 11.50 -26.07
C LEU A 166 -4.71 12.49 -26.12
N LEU A 167 -5.83 12.09 -25.55
CA LEU A 167 -7.06 12.87 -25.46
C LEU A 167 -7.25 13.31 -24.01
N GLN A 168 -7.51 14.60 -23.80
CA GLN A 168 -7.92 15.12 -22.50
C GLN A 168 -9.39 14.79 -22.24
N VAL A 169 -9.67 14.16 -21.11
CA VAL A 169 -11.00 13.63 -20.80
C VAL A 169 -11.88 14.67 -20.08
N THR A 170 -11.28 15.75 -19.56
CA THR A 170 -11.99 16.82 -18.86
C THR A 170 -12.18 18.04 -19.74
N GLU A 171 -13.44 18.39 -20.04
CA GLU A 171 -13.76 19.54 -20.91
C GLU A 171 -13.93 20.88 -20.15
N GLU A 172 -14.06 20.89 -18.81
CA GLU A 172 -14.37 22.12 -18.05
C GLU A 172 -13.27 22.55 -17.07
N PRO A 173 -12.75 23.79 -17.18
CA PRO A 173 -12.20 24.49 -16.03
C PRO A 173 -13.35 24.95 -15.12
N MET A 174 -13.52 24.34 -13.95
CA MET A 174 -14.71 24.53 -13.09
C MET A 174 -14.83 25.88 -12.32
N ARG A 175 -14.17 26.94 -12.79
CA ARG A 175 -14.43 28.39 -12.57
C ARG A 175 -13.12 29.16 -12.71
N GLY A 176 -12.94 29.85 -13.84
CA GLY A 176 -12.04 31.01 -13.95
C GLY A 176 -10.54 30.77 -13.71
N GLY A 177 -10.07 29.53 -13.69
CA GLY A 177 -8.67 29.16 -13.48
C GLY A 177 -8.17 28.18 -14.54
N ALA A 178 -6.84 28.10 -14.67
CA ALA A 178 -6.20 27.19 -15.61
C ALA A 178 -6.35 25.72 -15.19
N MET A 179 -6.48 24.82 -16.17
CA MET A 179 -6.58 23.38 -15.94
C MET A 179 -5.18 22.78 -15.83
N LEU A 180 -4.71 22.63 -14.59
CA LEU A 180 -3.35 22.12 -14.29
C LEU A 180 -3.36 20.61 -14.05
N ASP A 181 -4.40 20.12 -13.38
CA ASP A 181 -4.67 18.70 -13.15
C ASP A 181 -5.31 18.07 -14.39
N LEU A 182 -4.57 17.19 -15.07
CA LEU A 182 -4.99 16.58 -16.34
C LEU A 182 -5.27 15.09 -16.19
N VAL A 183 -6.18 14.58 -17.03
CA VAL A 183 -6.46 13.15 -17.20
C VAL A 183 -6.50 12.84 -18.69
N LEU A 184 -5.36 12.37 -19.20
CA LEU A 184 -5.13 12.09 -20.61
C LEU A 184 -5.24 10.58 -20.89
N THR A 185 -5.78 10.19 -22.04
CA THR A 185 -5.81 8.79 -22.47
C THR A 185 -5.66 8.64 -23.98
N ASN A 186 -4.97 7.58 -24.42
CA ASN A 186 -4.85 7.27 -25.86
C ASN A 186 -6.02 6.42 -26.41
N LYS A 187 -7.04 6.15 -25.58
CA LYS A 187 -8.17 5.32 -25.97
C LYS A 187 -9.47 5.97 -25.54
N GLU A 188 -10.23 6.43 -26.53
CA GLU A 188 -11.55 7.00 -26.32
C GLU A 188 -12.48 6.01 -25.59
N GLY A 189 -13.27 6.53 -24.65
CA GLY A 189 -14.17 5.74 -23.81
C GLY A 189 -13.47 4.86 -22.75
N LEU A 190 -12.14 4.89 -22.62
CA LEU A 190 -11.45 4.17 -21.54
C LEU A 190 -11.66 4.81 -20.16
N VAL A 191 -11.84 6.14 -20.13
CA VAL A 191 -12.04 6.91 -18.89
C VAL A 191 -13.44 7.50 -18.92
N GLY A 192 -14.14 7.43 -17.79
CA GLY A 192 -15.49 7.99 -17.63
C GLY A 192 -15.79 8.35 -16.17
N ASP A 193 -17.01 8.83 -15.92
CA ASP A 193 -17.48 9.27 -14.60
C ASP A 193 -16.56 10.30 -13.91
N VAL A 194 -15.93 11.20 -14.68
CA VAL A 194 -15.02 12.22 -14.13
C VAL A 194 -15.79 13.23 -13.28
N LYS A 195 -15.36 13.42 -12.04
CA LYS A 195 -15.99 14.29 -11.04
C LYS A 195 -14.92 14.99 -10.23
N LEU A 196 -15.08 16.30 -10.05
CA LEU A 196 -14.34 16.99 -9.00
C LEU A 196 -14.95 16.67 -7.63
N LYS A 197 -14.07 16.46 -6.68
CA LYS A 197 -14.36 16.35 -5.25
C LYS A 197 -13.73 17.54 -4.55
N GLY A 198 -14.34 17.95 -3.45
CA GLY A 198 -13.76 18.98 -2.59
C GLY A 198 -12.35 18.61 -2.15
N SER A 199 -11.56 19.61 -1.76
CA SER A 199 -10.15 19.42 -1.46
C SER A 199 -9.91 18.57 -0.21
N LEU A 200 -8.71 17.97 -0.12
CA LEU A 200 -8.20 17.37 1.11
C LEU A 200 -7.78 18.50 2.06
N GLY A 201 -8.39 18.55 3.24
CA GLY A 201 -8.26 19.67 4.15
C GLY A 201 -8.76 20.96 3.49
N CYS A 202 -7.89 21.97 3.48
CA CYS A 202 -8.16 23.26 2.84
C CYS A 202 -7.22 23.52 1.65
N SER A 203 -6.78 22.46 0.96
CA SER A 203 -5.97 22.62 -0.27
C SER A 203 -6.68 23.51 -1.28
N ASP A 204 -5.87 24.26 -2.01
CA ASP A 204 -6.19 24.98 -3.24
C ASP A 204 -6.49 24.04 -4.42
N HIS A 205 -5.90 22.84 -4.44
CA HIS A 205 -6.24 21.81 -5.43
C HIS A 205 -7.51 21.02 -5.08
N GLU A 206 -8.39 20.84 -6.07
CA GLU A 206 -9.55 19.96 -5.99
C GLU A 206 -9.16 18.53 -6.39
N MET A 207 -9.78 17.53 -5.75
CA MET A 207 -9.51 16.14 -6.08
C MET A 207 -10.25 15.76 -7.38
N VAL A 208 -9.56 15.13 -8.32
CA VAL A 208 -10.17 14.56 -9.53
C VAL A 208 -10.46 13.07 -9.32
N GLU A 209 -11.73 12.67 -9.27
CA GLU A 209 -12.17 11.27 -9.24
C GLU A 209 -12.67 10.86 -10.62
N PHE A 210 -12.23 9.71 -11.12
CA PHE A 210 -12.72 9.14 -12.38
C PHE A 210 -12.68 7.62 -12.34
N ARG A 211 -13.31 6.99 -13.33
CA ARG A 211 -13.30 5.54 -13.52
C ARG A 211 -12.59 5.15 -14.81
N ILE A 212 -11.68 4.19 -14.69
CA ILE A 212 -11.13 3.46 -15.82
C ILE A 212 -12.10 2.34 -16.17
N LEU A 213 -12.78 2.46 -17.30
CA LEU A 213 -13.85 1.59 -17.81
C LEU A 213 -13.29 0.30 -18.43
N ARG A 214 -12.32 -0.32 -17.76
CA ARG A 214 -11.81 -1.65 -18.12
C ARG A 214 -11.62 -2.51 -16.88
N ALA A 215 -12.12 -3.74 -16.98
CA ALA A 215 -12.04 -4.70 -15.89
C ALA A 215 -10.59 -5.15 -15.64
N ALA A 216 -10.04 -4.72 -14.51
CA ALA A 216 -8.77 -5.22 -14.02
C ALA A 216 -8.90 -6.64 -13.46
N ARG A 217 -7.84 -7.43 -13.62
CA ARG A 217 -7.67 -8.70 -12.95
C ARG A 217 -7.34 -8.43 -11.49
N ARG A 218 -8.11 -9.04 -10.61
CA ARG A 218 -7.87 -8.98 -9.18
C ARG A 218 -7.15 -10.24 -8.72
N ALA A 219 -6.07 -10.07 -7.99
CA ALA A 219 -5.40 -11.11 -7.22
C ALA A 219 -6.37 -11.60 -6.15
N CYS A 220 -7.25 -12.52 -6.53
CA CYS A 220 -7.99 -13.28 -5.55
C CYS A 220 -6.96 -14.19 -4.89
N SER A 221 -6.59 -13.93 -3.63
CA SER A 221 -5.91 -14.94 -2.85
C SER A 221 -6.88 -16.12 -2.71
N LYS A 222 -6.84 -17.07 -3.63
CA LYS A 222 -7.52 -18.37 -3.53
C LYS A 222 -6.91 -19.24 -2.41
N LEU A 223 -6.18 -18.62 -1.48
CA LEU A 223 -5.61 -19.25 -0.32
C LEU A 223 -6.74 -19.50 0.68
N ASN A 224 -7.15 -20.76 0.76
CA ASN A 224 -7.88 -21.26 1.90
C ASN A 224 -6.94 -21.25 3.10
N THR A 225 -7.37 -20.65 4.21
CA THR A 225 -6.65 -20.70 5.49
C THR A 225 -7.49 -21.47 6.49
N LEU A 226 -6.82 -22.17 7.41
CA LEU A 226 -7.50 -22.87 8.50
C LEU A 226 -8.28 -21.89 9.38
N ASP A 227 -9.53 -22.21 9.67
CA ASP A 227 -10.36 -21.42 10.57
C ASP A 227 -10.31 -21.95 11.99
N PHE A 228 -9.23 -21.63 12.71
CA PHE A 228 -9.05 -22.04 14.11
C PHE A 228 -10.16 -21.57 15.06
N SER A 229 -10.98 -20.58 14.66
CA SER A 229 -12.14 -20.16 15.46
C SER A 229 -13.29 -21.17 15.46
N LYS A 230 -13.32 -22.06 14.47
CA LYS A 230 -14.29 -23.15 14.32
C LYS A 230 -13.65 -24.53 14.47
N ALA A 231 -12.42 -24.58 14.97
CA ALA A 231 -11.71 -25.82 15.18
C ALA A 231 -12.34 -26.63 16.31
N ASP A 232 -12.55 -27.93 16.09
CA ASP A 232 -12.89 -28.86 17.15
C ASP A 232 -11.59 -29.35 17.82
N PHE A 233 -11.13 -28.61 18.83
CA PHE A 233 -9.94 -28.97 19.60
C PHE A 233 -10.13 -30.22 20.46
N GLY A 234 -11.37 -30.62 20.76
CA GLY A 234 -11.65 -31.87 21.47
C GLY A 234 -11.33 -33.06 20.59
N LEU A 235 -11.96 -33.11 19.41
CA LEU A 235 -11.70 -34.14 18.41
C LEU A 235 -10.24 -34.15 17.95
N PHE A 236 -9.61 -32.97 17.82
CA PHE A 236 -8.21 -32.87 17.42
C PHE A 236 -7.27 -33.55 18.44
N ARG A 237 -7.50 -33.36 19.74
CA ARG A 237 -6.74 -34.06 20.80
C ARG A 237 -7.01 -35.56 20.77
N ASP A 238 -8.28 -35.95 20.70
CA ASP A 238 -8.66 -37.37 20.69
C ASP A 238 -8.03 -38.14 19.52
N LEU A 239 -7.93 -37.53 18.34
CA LEU A 239 -7.30 -38.14 17.17
C LEU A 239 -5.78 -38.32 17.36
N LEU A 240 -5.11 -37.39 18.03
CA LEU A 240 -3.68 -37.48 18.29
C LEU A 240 -3.35 -38.43 19.45
N ASP A 241 -4.19 -38.49 20.48
CA ASP A 241 -4.01 -39.37 21.64
C ASP A 241 -4.22 -40.85 21.28
N ARG A 242 -5.04 -41.13 20.26
CA ARG A 242 -5.27 -42.51 19.77
C ARG A 242 -4.10 -43.10 19.00
N ILE A 243 -3.11 -42.28 18.64
CA ILE A 243 -1.96 -42.75 17.87
C ILE A 243 -0.96 -43.40 18.84
N PRO A 244 -0.56 -44.67 18.61
CA PRO A 244 0.43 -45.32 19.44
C PRO A 244 1.84 -44.80 19.09
N TRP A 245 2.17 -43.59 19.55
CA TRP A 245 3.42 -42.88 19.24
C TRP A 245 4.66 -43.73 19.53
N ASP A 246 4.66 -44.49 20.63
CA ASP A 246 5.76 -45.38 21.01
C ASP A 246 6.05 -46.43 19.94
N LYS A 247 5.04 -46.90 19.21
CA LYS A 247 5.19 -47.85 18.10
C LYS A 247 5.47 -47.13 16.79
N ALA A 248 4.79 -46.02 16.56
CA ALA A 248 4.91 -45.24 15.32
C ALA A 248 6.33 -44.69 15.13
N LEU A 249 7.00 -44.31 16.23
CA LEU A 249 8.31 -43.67 16.20
C LEU A 249 9.47 -44.64 16.55
N LYS A 250 9.17 -45.88 16.96
CA LYS A 250 10.21 -46.83 17.41
C LYS A 250 11.23 -47.13 16.31
N GLY A 251 12.51 -46.99 16.64
CA GLY A 251 13.62 -47.39 15.76
C GLY A 251 13.76 -46.53 14.50
N ARG A 252 13.15 -45.34 14.48
CA ARG A 252 13.21 -44.40 13.35
C ARG A 252 14.18 -43.26 13.64
N GLY A 253 14.78 -42.72 12.58
CA GLY A 253 15.57 -41.48 12.67
C GLY A 253 14.69 -40.26 12.96
N ALA A 254 15.32 -39.13 13.30
CA ALA A 254 14.62 -37.89 13.60
C ALA A 254 13.75 -37.40 12.43
N GLN A 255 14.28 -37.47 11.20
CA GLN A 255 13.56 -37.03 10.01
C GLN A 255 12.33 -37.90 9.72
N ASP A 256 12.48 -39.22 9.78
CA ASP A 256 11.36 -40.14 9.57
C ASP A 256 10.29 -39.99 10.65
N SER A 257 10.72 -39.79 11.90
CA SER A 257 9.84 -39.54 13.03
C SER A 257 9.06 -38.24 12.86
N TRP A 258 9.71 -37.17 12.39
CA TRP A 258 9.08 -35.89 12.08
C TRP A 258 8.07 -36.02 10.94
N LEU A 259 8.40 -36.71 9.86
CA LEU A 259 7.49 -36.90 8.73
C LEU A 259 6.22 -37.66 9.15
N ILE A 260 6.34 -38.67 10.01
CA ILE A 260 5.21 -39.43 10.55
C ILE A 260 4.36 -38.56 11.47
N PHE A 261 4.99 -37.85 12.40
CA PHE A 261 4.30 -36.90 13.28
C PHE A 261 3.54 -35.84 12.47
N LYS A 262 4.23 -35.19 11.53
CA LYS A 262 3.66 -34.17 10.65
C LYS A 262 2.49 -34.74 9.84
N GLY A 263 2.63 -35.95 9.31
CA GLY A 263 1.56 -36.63 8.57
C GLY A 263 0.29 -36.79 9.41
N HIS A 264 0.42 -37.33 10.61
CA HIS A 264 -0.71 -37.50 11.53
C HIS A 264 -1.30 -36.16 12.01
N LEU A 265 -0.46 -35.18 12.30
CA LEU A 265 -0.89 -33.82 12.68
C LEU A 265 -1.70 -33.16 11.57
N LEU A 266 -1.23 -33.23 10.32
CA LEU A 266 -1.92 -32.67 9.16
C LEU A 266 -3.25 -33.40 8.88
N GLN A 267 -3.31 -34.72 9.05
CA GLN A 267 -4.55 -35.49 8.93
C GLN A 267 -5.58 -35.11 9.99
N ALA A 268 -5.15 -34.96 11.26
CA ALA A 268 -6.03 -34.48 12.32
C ALA A 268 -6.50 -33.05 12.03
N GLN A 269 -5.62 -32.20 11.49
CA GLN A 269 -5.91 -30.81 11.18
C GLN A 269 -6.97 -30.69 10.08
N GLU A 270 -6.87 -31.50 9.03
CA GLU A 270 -7.83 -31.52 7.93
C GLU A 270 -9.23 -31.95 8.37
N ARG A 271 -9.32 -32.87 9.33
CA ARG A 271 -10.61 -33.38 9.85
C ARG A 271 -11.26 -32.45 10.87
N CYS A 272 -10.47 -31.75 11.68
CA CYS A 272 -10.99 -30.99 12.83
C CYS A 272 -11.05 -29.49 12.58
N ILE A 273 -10.33 -28.97 11.59
CA ILE A 273 -10.22 -27.52 11.37
C ILE A 273 -10.73 -27.18 9.98
N PRO A 274 -11.96 -26.64 9.87
CA PRO A 274 -12.50 -26.28 8.57
C PRO A 274 -11.65 -25.19 7.92
N THR A 275 -11.56 -25.23 6.61
CA THR A 275 -10.93 -24.14 5.86
C THR A 275 -11.92 -23.01 5.64
N LYS A 276 -11.47 -21.78 5.83
CA LYS A 276 -12.18 -20.60 5.34
C LYS A 276 -11.43 -20.06 4.14
N ARG A 277 -12.19 -19.59 3.16
CA ARG A 277 -11.62 -18.68 2.17
C ARG A 277 -11.08 -17.49 2.94
N LYS A 278 -9.81 -17.18 2.75
CA LYS A 278 -9.32 -15.87 3.10
C LYS A 278 -10.13 -14.92 2.23
N SER A 279 -11.14 -14.27 2.81
CA SER A 279 -11.80 -13.17 2.11
C SER A 279 -10.67 -12.25 1.68
N SER A 280 -10.66 -11.82 0.41
CA SER A 280 -9.88 -10.64 0.06
C SER A 280 -10.17 -9.63 1.16
N LYS A 281 -9.15 -9.01 1.74
CA LYS A 281 -9.35 -8.01 2.79
C LYS A 281 -10.22 -6.92 2.15
N SER A 282 -11.55 -7.06 2.19
CA SER A 282 -12.45 -5.98 1.85
C SER A 282 -12.07 -4.93 2.86
N THR A 283 -11.51 -3.84 2.38
CA THR A 283 -10.97 -2.69 3.11
C THR A 283 -11.64 -2.63 4.48
N LYS A 284 -11.01 -3.26 5.48
CA LYS A 284 -11.67 -3.43 6.77
C LYS A 284 -11.73 -2.03 7.31
N ARG A 285 -12.96 -1.56 7.50
CA ARG A 285 -13.21 -0.22 8.03
C ARG A 285 -12.28 -0.02 9.24
N PRO A 286 -11.44 1.04 9.24
CA PRO A 286 -10.50 1.27 10.32
C PRO A 286 -11.23 1.29 11.65
N LEU A 287 -10.61 0.77 12.71
CA LEU A 287 -11.24 0.65 14.02
C LEU A 287 -11.76 1.99 14.55
N TRP A 288 -11.11 3.09 14.17
CA TRP A 288 -11.45 4.45 14.61
C TRP A 288 -12.65 5.03 13.87
N MET A 289 -12.99 4.48 12.70
CA MET A 289 -14.06 5.00 11.87
C MET A 289 -15.41 4.49 12.39
N ASN A 290 -16.08 5.23 13.26
CA ASN A 290 -17.43 4.92 13.76
C ASN A 290 -18.54 5.62 12.92
N LYS A 291 -19.82 5.27 13.12
CA LYS A 291 -20.94 5.84 12.33
C LYS A 291 -21.04 7.37 12.44
N GLU A 292 -20.66 7.93 13.58
CA GLU A 292 -20.67 9.38 13.83
C GLU A 292 -19.68 10.12 12.93
N LEU A 293 -18.43 9.64 12.85
CA LEU A 293 -17.41 10.22 11.98
C LEU A 293 -17.79 10.15 10.50
N LEU A 294 -18.48 9.08 10.07
CA LEU A 294 -19.01 9.01 8.70
C LEU A 294 -20.01 10.14 8.44
N GLY A 295 -20.91 10.40 9.39
CA GLY A 295 -21.86 11.51 9.27
C GLY A 295 -21.15 12.85 9.10
N LYS A 296 -20.01 13.04 9.76
CA LYS A 296 -19.20 14.27 9.66
C LYS A 296 -18.51 14.43 8.32
N VAL A 297 -18.00 13.34 7.76
CA VAL A 297 -17.42 13.34 6.42
C VAL A 297 -18.49 13.61 5.37
N GLU A 298 -19.70 13.09 5.56
CA GLU A 298 -20.82 13.39 4.67
C GLU A 298 -21.26 14.85 4.80
N GLN A 299 -21.35 15.40 6.02
CA GLN A 299 -21.58 16.84 6.26
C GLN A 299 -20.55 17.71 5.52
N LYS A 300 -19.27 17.32 5.51
CA LYS A 300 -18.23 18.00 4.72
C LYS A 300 -18.56 17.99 3.23
N LYS A 301 -19.00 16.85 2.67
CA LYS A 301 -19.37 16.75 1.25
C LYS A 301 -20.58 17.62 0.92
N GLU A 302 -21.59 17.64 1.79
CA GLU A 302 -22.76 18.52 1.64
C GLU A 302 -22.35 19.99 1.65
N ALA A 303 -21.54 20.40 2.63
CA ALA A 303 -21.04 21.76 2.74
C ALA A 303 -20.22 22.18 1.51
N TYR A 304 -19.40 21.28 0.96
CA TYR A 304 -18.68 21.53 -0.29
C TYR A 304 -19.64 21.77 -1.47
N ARG A 305 -20.68 20.94 -1.63
CA ARG A 305 -21.67 21.12 -2.70
C ARG A 305 -22.42 22.44 -2.54
N GLY A 306 -22.84 22.78 -1.31
CA GLY A 306 -23.47 24.06 -0.99
C GLY A 306 -22.54 25.23 -1.31
N TRP A 307 -21.25 25.14 -1.00
CA TRP A 307 -20.27 26.17 -1.31
C TRP A 307 -20.07 26.37 -2.81
N LYS A 308 -19.91 25.28 -3.58
CA LYS A 308 -19.80 25.34 -5.05
C LYS A 308 -21.04 25.96 -5.70
N GLN A 309 -22.22 25.70 -5.13
CA GLN A 309 -23.50 26.27 -5.59
C GLN A 309 -23.76 27.69 -5.07
N GLY A 310 -22.86 28.26 -4.25
CA GLY A 310 -23.01 29.60 -3.65
C GLY A 310 -24.05 29.67 -2.52
N GLN A 311 -24.52 28.52 -2.03
CA GLN A 311 -25.49 28.41 -0.93
C GLN A 311 -24.81 28.48 0.45
N VAL A 312 -23.52 28.14 0.54
CA VAL A 312 -22.73 28.12 1.77
C VAL A 312 -21.54 29.06 1.61
N ALA A 313 -21.28 29.90 2.62
CA ALA A 313 -20.13 30.79 2.60
C ALA A 313 -18.81 29.99 2.74
N TRP A 314 -17.72 30.49 2.14
CA TRP A 314 -16.40 29.85 2.25
C TRP A 314 -15.97 29.61 3.72
N GLN A 315 -16.25 30.58 4.59
CA GLN A 315 -15.91 30.50 6.01
C GLN A 315 -16.63 29.35 6.72
N GLU A 316 -17.93 29.17 6.45
CA GLU A 316 -18.74 28.09 7.01
C GLU A 316 -18.31 26.71 6.50
N TYR A 317 -17.99 26.60 5.19
CA TYR A 317 -17.38 25.41 4.64
C TYR A 317 -16.05 25.08 5.34
N ARG A 318 -15.17 26.07 5.48
CA ARG A 318 -13.86 25.91 6.12
C ARG A 318 -13.98 25.44 7.57
N GLU A 319 -14.92 25.99 8.33
CA GLU A 319 -15.18 25.57 9.71
C GLU A 319 -15.67 24.12 9.78
N THR A 320 -16.56 23.72 8.86
CA THR A 320 -17.04 22.33 8.75
C THR A 320 -15.90 21.35 8.46
N VAL A 321 -14.99 21.72 7.54
CA VAL A 321 -13.80 20.92 7.21
C VAL A 321 -12.90 20.76 8.44
N GLN A 322 -12.59 21.85 9.14
CA GLN A 322 -11.72 21.83 10.32
C GLN A 322 -12.32 20.98 11.45
N ALA A 323 -13.62 21.13 11.71
CA ALA A 323 -14.32 20.35 12.72
C ALA A 323 -14.30 18.85 12.40
N ALA A 324 -14.58 18.46 11.15
CA ALA A 324 -14.53 17.06 10.73
C ALA A 324 -13.13 16.46 10.90
N ARG A 325 -12.09 17.19 10.48
CA ARG A 325 -10.70 16.75 10.59
C ARG A 325 -10.26 16.57 12.04
N GLU A 326 -10.60 17.51 12.92
CA GLU A 326 -10.25 17.41 14.34
C GLU A 326 -10.92 16.20 15.01
N GLN A 327 -12.16 15.90 14.66
CA GLN A 327 -12.86 14.73 15.19
C GLN A 327 -12.23 13.41 14.73
N VAL A 328 -11.88 13.30 13.44
CA VAL A 328 -11.17 12.11 12.92
C VAL A 328 -9.83 11.92 13.64
N ARG A 329 -9.06 13.01 13.82
CA ARG A 329 -7.79 13.00 14.54
C ARG A 329 -7.95 12.53 15.98
N LYS A 330 -8.93 13.07 16.71
CA LYS A 330 -9.24 12.66 18.10
C LYS A 330 -9.62 11.18 18.18
N ALA A 331 -10.46 10.69 17.27
CA ALA A 331 -10.90 9.30 17.28
C ALA A 331 -9.73 8.32 17.04
N LYS A 332 -8.85 8.63 16.09
CA LYS A 332 -7.65 7.82 15.83
C LYS A 332 -6.71 7.81 17.04
N ALA A 333 -6.43 8.98 17.61
CA ALA A 333 -5.59 9.11 18.80
C ALA A 333 -6.16 8.34 20.01
N LEU A 334 -7.47 8.36 20.23
CA LEU A 334 -8.11 7.60 21.33
C LEU A 334 -7.90 6.09 21.18
N ILE A 335 -7.94 5.57 19.95
CA ILE A 335 -7.64 4.15 19.72
C ILE A 335 -6.19 3.84 19.99
N GLU A 336 -5.25 4.65 19.49
CA GLU A 336 -3.83 4.44 19.71
C GLU A 336 -3.47 4.50 21.20
N ILE A 337 -4.04 5.46 21.94
CA ILE A 337 -3.92 5.55 23.40
C ILE A 337 -4.49 4.30 24.07
N SER A 338 -5.66 3.80 23.63
CA SER A 338 -6.23 2.57 24.18
C SER A 338 -5.35 1.35 23.93
N LEU A 339 -4.74 1.24 22.75
CA LEU A 339 -3.83 0.17 22.38
C LEU A 339 -2.55 0.21 23.23
N ALA A 340 -2.00 1.40 23.46
CA ALA A 340 -0.83 1.59 24.29
C ALA A 340 -1.12 1.26 25.76
N ARG A 341 -2.26 1.70 26.30
CA ARG A 341 -2.67 1.42 27.69
C ARG A 341 -2.88 -0.07 27.93
N ASP A 342 -3.50 -0.76 26.98
CA ASP A 342 -3.87 -2.17 27.13
C ASP A 342 -2.73 -3.13 26.77
N ILE A 343 -1.51 -2.62 26.46
CA ILE A 343 -0.38 -3.44 26.01
C ILE A 343 -0.01 -4.54 27.00
N LYS A 344 -0.09 -4.25 28.31
CA LYS A 344 0.20 -5.22 29.37
C LYS A 344 -0.79 -6.39 29.39
N GLY A 345 -2.06 -6.14 29.08
CA GLY A 345 -3.12 -7.15 29.05
C GLY A 345 -3.29 -7.86 27.70
N ASN A 346 -2.93 -7.20 26.58
CA ASN A 346 -3.13 -7.73 25.24
C ASN A 346 -2.04 -7.27 24.26
N LYS A 347 -0.80 -7.74 24.49
CA LYS A 347 0.37 -7.51 23.62
C LYS A 347 0.08 -7.79 22.14
N LYS A 348 -0.68 -8.86 21.85
CA LYS A 348 -1.02 -9.28 20.49
C LYS A 348 -1.78 -8.22 19.70
N ARG A 349 -2.65 -7.43 20.35
CA ARG A 349 -3.42 -6.38 19.67
C ARG A 349 -2.53 -5.20 19.28
N PHE A 350 -1.63 -4.80 20.18
CA PHE A 350 -0.65 -3.74 19.92
C PHE A 350 0.32 -4.12 18.80
N TYR A 351 0.98 -5.28 18.90
CA TYR A 351 1.95 -5.70 17.88
C TYR A 351 1.29 -5.94 16.52
N ARG A 352 0.02 -6.36 16.48
CA ARG A 352 -0.75 -6.44 15.23
C ARG A 352 -0.93 -5.05 14.60
N TYR A 353 -1.36 -4.06 15.38
CA TYR A 353 -1.50 -2.68 14.91
C TYR A 353 -0.17 -2.13 14.37
N VAL A 354 0.93 -2.34 15.09
CA VAL A 354 2.27 -1.94 14.64
C VAL A 354 2.67 -2.68 13.37
N SER A 355 2.46 -3.99 13.29
CA SER A 355 2.79 -4.79 12.10
C SER A 355 1.98 -4.40 10.87
N ASP A 356 0.72 -3.98 11.05
CA ASP A 356 -0.14 -3.52 9.96
C ASP A 356 0.29 -2.12 9.46
N LYS A 357 0.98 -1.33 10.30
CA LYS A 357 1.52 0.00 9.95
C LYS A 357 2.94 -0.04 9.37
N ARG A 358 3.69 -1.13 9.54
CA ARG A 358 5.04 -1.28 8.97
C ARG A 358 4.96 -1.55 7.46
N ARG A 359 5.73 -0.77 6.67
CA ARG A 359 5.84 -0.89 5.19
C ARG A 359 6.39 -2.25 4.74
N MET A 360 7.38 -2.78 5.46
CA MET A 360 8.00 -4.06 5.15
C MET A 360 7.51 -5.11 6.14
N ARG A 361 7.00 -6.21 5.61
CA ARG A 361 7.26 -7.50 6.25
C ARG A 361 8.73 -7.74 5.99
N GLU A 362 9.59 -7.36 6.92
CA GLU A 362 10.98 -7.78 6.87
C GLU A 362 10.96 -9.30 6.73
N ASN A 363 11.35 -9.77 5.54
CA ASN A 363 11.81 -11.14 5.43
C ASN A 363 13.07 -11.23 6.29
N VAL A 364 13.39 -12.43 6.78
CA VAL A 364 14.64 -12.64 7.51
C VAL A 364 15.79 -12.07 6.67
N GLY A 365 16.55 -11.13 7.22
CA GLY A 365 17.68 -10.50 6.54
C GLY A 365 18.75 -11.52 6.14
N PRO A 366 19.76 -11.12 5.36
CA PRO A 366 20.89 -11.98 5.08
C PRO A 366 21.54 -12.49 6.38
N LEU A 367 21.76 -13.80 6.47
CA LEU A 367 22.42 -14.42 7.62
C LEU A 367 23.87 -14.75 7.27
N ARG A 368 24.77 -14.69 8.25
CA ARG A 368 26.12 -15.25 8.07
C ARG A 368 26.13 -16.73 8.41
N ASN A 369 26.64 -17.56 7.51
CA ASN A 369 26.89 -18.96 7.79
C ASN A 369 28.20 -19.14 8.59
N GLU A 370 28.53 -20.38 8.95
CA GLU A 370 29.76 -20.70 9.70
C GLU A 370 31.06 -20.35 8.94
N THR A 371 31.02 -20.27 7.60
CA THR A 371 32.17 -19.86 6.77
C THR A 371 32.31 -18.33 6.67
N GLY A 372 31.37 -17.57 7.23
CA GLY A 372 31.36 -16.11 7.24
C GLY A 372 30.69 -15.46 6.01
N ASP A 373 30.15 -16.27 5.10
CA ASP A 373 29.47 -15.83 3.88
C ASP A 373 28.03 -15.36 4.14
N LEU A 374 27.59 -14.39 3.35
CA LEU A 374 26.23 -13.82 3.41
C LEU A 374 25.23 -14.69 2.65
N VAL A 375 24.26 -15.21 3.38
CA VAL A 375 23.21 -16.10 2.89
C VAL A 375 21.91 -15.32 2.67
N THR A 376 21.48 -15.22 1.42
CA THR A 376 20.31 -14.42 1.01
C THR A 376 19.10 -15.26 0.63
N GLN A 377 19.28 -16.54 0.26
CA GLN A 377 18.18 -17.44 -0.12
C GLN A 377 17.46 -18.03 1.10
N ASP A 378 16.14 -18.19 1.01
CA ASP A 378 15.31 -18.66 2.14
C ASP A 378 15.66 -20.09 2.61
N MET A 379 16.05 -20.98 1.69
CA MET A 379 16.43 -22.36 2.03
C MET A 379 17.72 -22.38 2.85
N GLU A 380 18.76 -21.71 2.35
CA GLU A 380 20.07 -21.64 2.99
C GLU A 380 19.99 -20.92 4.35
N LYS A 381 19.15 -19.88 4.47
CA LYS A 381 18.88 -19.23 5.77
C LYS A 381 18.27 -20.21 6.78
N ALA A 382 17.36 -21.08 6.33
CA ALA A 382 16.76 -22.09 7.20
C ALA A 382 17.78 -23.14 7.64
N GLU A 383 18.71 -23.52 6.76
CA GLU A 383 19.83 -24.42 7.07
C GLU A 383 20.77 -23.82 8.12
N VAL A 384 21.22 -22.57 7.94
CA VAL A 384 22.07 -21.87 8.93
C VAL A 384 21.42 -21.81 10.32
N LEU A 385 20.13 -21.48 10.39
CA LEU A 385 19.40 -21.46 11.66
C LEU A 385 19.26 -22.87 12.27
N ASN A 386 19.07 -23.89 11.44
CA ASN A 386 18.97 -25.28 11.88
C ASN A 386 20.31 -25.80 12.41
N ASP A 387 21.42 -25.47 11.75
CA ASP A 387 22.77 -25.87 12.16
C ASP A 387 23.15 -25.21 13.50
N PHE A 388 22.85 -23.92 13.66
CA PHE A 388 22.98 -23.24 14.95
C PHE A 388 22.12 -23.90 16.04
N PHE A 389 20.85 -24.22 15.74
CA PHE A 389 19.97 -24.87 16.70
C PHE A 389 20.47 -26.27 17.09
N ALA A 390 21.02 -27.02 16.13
CA ALA A 390 21.61 -28.32 16.37
C ALA A 390 22.90 -28.22 17.20
N SER A 391 23.74 -27.20 16.98
CA SER A 391 25.02 -27.02 17.68
C SER A 391 24.84 -26.68 19.17
N VAL A 392 23.78 -25.93 19.52
CA VAL A 392 23.44 -25.64 20.92
C VAL A 392 22.71 -26.78 21.62
N PHE A 393 22.16 -27.74 20.87
CA PHE A 393 21.46 -28.90 21.41
C PHE A 393 22.46 -29.95 21.93
N THR A 394 22.92 -29.77 23.16
CA THR A 394 23.82 -30.74 23.81
C THR A 394 23.10 -32.03 24.16
N GLY A 395 23.56 -33.14 23.59
CA GLY A 395 23.09 -34.48 23.91
C GLY A 395 23.42 -34.87 25.35
N LYS A 396 22.50 -34.65 26.29
CA LYS A 396 22.43 -35.48 27.51
C LYS A 396 21.88 -36.85 27.12
N SER A 397 22.77 -37.71 26.62
CA SER A 397 22.47 -39.13 26.46
C SER A 397 22.32 -39.78 27.83
N LEU A 398 21.11 -40.23 28.12
CA LEU A 398 20.80 -41.53 28.72
C LEU A 398 21.63 -41.96 29.94
N SER A 399 21.38 -41.35 31.10
CA SER A 399 21.17 -42.13 32.33
C SER A 399 20.46 -41.28 33.39
N HIS A 400 19.45 -41.90 34.01
CA HIS A 400 18.61 -41.42 35.11
C HIS A 400 17.40 -40.54 34.74
N THR A 401 16.24 -41.20 34.84
CA THR A 401 14.93 -40.71 35.26
C THR A 401 14.69 -39.22 35.16
N ALA A 402 13.80 -38.83 34.25
CA ALA A 402 13.29 -37.48 34.12
C ALA A 402 12.71 -36.97 35.46
N GLN A 403 13.48 -36.15 36.16
CA GLN A 403 12.92 -35.03 36.89
C GLN A 403 13.05 -33.81 35.98
N VAL A 404 11.89 -33.21 35.70
CA VAL A 404 11.75 -31.93 35.03
C VAL A 404 12.50 -30.89 35.88
N THR A 405 13.71 -30.51 35.46
CA THR A 405 14.39 -29.32 35.98
C THR A 405 14.59 -28.32 34.87
N GLU A 406 14.42 -27.07 35.28
CA GLU A 406 14.20 -25.85 34.51
C GLU A 406 15.19 -25.68 33.35
N GLY A 407 14.66 -25.13 32.24
CA GLY A 407 15.41 -24.85 31.03
C GLY A 407 16.61 -23.96 31.34
N ARG A 408 17.75 -24.29 30.73
CA ARG A 408 18.87 -23.35 30.66
C ARG A 408 18.41 -22.13 29.88
N ASP A 409 18.62 -20.96 30.46
CA ASP A 409 18.39 -19.69 29.79
C ASP A 409 19.26 -19.58 28.53
N TRP A 410 18.64 -19.05 27.48
CA TRP A 410 19.18 -18.89 26.13
C TRP A 410 20.21 -17.75 26.02
N GLU A 411 20.68 -17.20 27.14
CA GLU A 411 21.41 -15.91 27.17
C GLU A 411 22.93 -16.04 26.88
N ASP A 412 23.53 -17.24 26.97
CA ASP A 412 24.99 -17.41 26.92
C ASP A 412 25.58 -17.81 25.55
N ALA A 413 24.76 -18.00 24.51
CA ALA A 413 25.23 -18.35 23.16
C ALA A 413 25.01 -17.18 22.19
N GLU A 414 26.08 -16.70 21.55
CA GLU A 414 25.98 -15.63 20.54
C GLU A 414 25.20 -16.15 19.31
N PRO A 415 24.03 -15.56 18.99
CA PRO A 415 23.25 -15.95 17.83
C PRO A 415 23.94 -15.53 16.52
N PRO A 416 23.61 -16.17 15.38
CA PRO A 416 24.12 -15.75 14.08
C PRO A 416 23.80 -14.27 13.83
N THR A 417 24.82 -13.51 13.47
CA THR A 417 24.73 -12.05 13.31
C THR A 417 24.07 -11.68 11.98
N VAL A 418 23.17 -10.69 12.05
CA VAL A 418 22.60 -10.06 10.86
C VAL A 418 23.70 -9.23 10.20
N GLY A 419 24.00 -9.49 8.93
CA GLY A 419 24.87 -8.61 8.16
C GLY A 419 24.13 -7.32 7.84
N GLU A 420 24.74 -6.18 8.17
CA GLU A 420 24.30 -4.89 7.61
C GLU A 420 24.78 -4.81 6.15
N ASP A 421 23.88 -4.39 5.25
CA ASP A 421 24.15 -4.14 3.83
C ASP A 421 25.10 -2.94 3.62
#